data_AF-A0A0E2ZQC4-F1
#
_entry.id   AF-A0A0E2ZQC4-F1
#
_cell.length_a   1.000
_cell.length_b   1.000
_cell.length_c   1.000
_cell.angle_alpha   90.00
_cell.angle_beta   90.00
_cell.angle_gamma   90.00
#
_symmetry.space_group_name_H-M   'P 1'
#
loop_
_entity.id
_entity.type
_entity.pdbx_description
1 polymer ?
#
loop_
_entity_poly.entity_id
_entity_poly.type
_entity_poly.pdbx_seq_one_letter_code
_entity_poly.pdbx_strand_id
1 'polypeptide(L)'
;MNKIIVTAMIIIAGWYGSLLYRQGELTVIREFANGFGSNEPVKCMTKDGRVLYGDIPQGIICEKVEPVEGSLTVQKFSTLKRDDHKASGFRCDGRQYCSQMKSRAEAEFFARNCSNTKMDGDHDGVPCENDSQF
;
A
#
# COMPACT_ATOMS: atom_id res chain seq x y z
N MET A 1 60.36 -4.20 29.92
CA MET A 1 59.23 -5.15 29.84
C MET A 1 57.87 -4.45 29.73
N ASN A 2 57.60 -3.39 30.50
CA ASN A 2 56.26 -2.77 30.57
C ASN A 2 55.78 -2.15 29.24
N LYS A 3 56.67 -1.58 28.42
CA LYS A 3 56.32 -1.01 27.10
C LYS A 3 55.89 -2.07 26.07
N ILE A 4 56.43 -3.28 26.16
CA ILE A 4 56.10 -4.39 25.26
C ILE A 4 54.72 -4.96 25.64
N ILE A 5 54.39 -5.00 26.93
CA ILE A 5 53.08 -5.46 27.42
C ILE A 5 51.97 -4.49 26.99
N VAL A 6 52.20 -3.17 27.10
CA VAL A 6 51.21 -2.15 26.71
C VAL A 6 50.96 -2.16 25.20
N THR A 7 52.01 -2.31 24.39
CA THR A 7 51.86 -2.39 22.92
C THR A 7 51.13 -3.65 22.48
N ALA A 8 51.38 -4.80 23.11
CA ALA A 8 50.63 -6.03 22.85
C ALA A 8 49.12 -5.88 23.19
N MET A 9 48.78 -5.26 24.31
CA MET A 9 47.38 -5.04 24.71
C MET A 9 46.61 -4.16 23.71
N ILE A 10 47.24 -3.11 23.17
CA ILE A 10 46.61 -2.22 22.18
C ILE A 10 46.36 -2.99 20.87
N ILE A 11 47.33 -3.79 20.43
CA ILE A 11 47.18 -4.60 19.21
C ILE A 11 46.07 -5.64 19.39
N ILE A 12 46.02 -6.33 20.52
CA ILE A 12 44.98 -7.32 20.82
C ILE A 12 43.60 -6.65 20.88
N ALA A 13 43.47 -5.50 21.55
CA ALA A 13 42.21 -4.76 21.63
C ALA A 13 41.75 -4.26 20.25
N GLY A 14 42.68 -3.75 19.43
CA GLY A 14 42.38 -3.30 18.07
C GLY A 14 41.98 -4.44 17.14
N TRP A 15 42.66 -5.60 17.23
CA TRP A 15 42.33 -6.79 16.44
C TRP A 15 40.99 -7.40 16.87
N TYR A 16 40.71 -7.45 18.18
CA TYR A 16 39.43 -7.91 18.73
C TYR A 16 38.28 -6.94 18.37
N GLY A 17 38.52 -5.64 18.39
CA GLY A 17 37.57 -4.62 17.91
C GLY A 17 37.27 -4.74 16.42
N SER A 18 38.29 -4.98 15.58
CA SER A 18 38.11 -5.22 14.14
C SER A 18 37.38 -6.54 13.85
N LEU A 19 37.61 -7.57 14.66
CA LEU A 19 36.90 -8.84 14.58
C LEU A 19 35.43 -8.70 14.98
N LEU A 20 35.14 -7.97 16.05
CA LEU A 20 33.76 -7.64 16.44
C LEU A 20 33.06 -6.73 15.42
N TYR A 21 33.79 -5.80 14.80
CA TYR A 21 33.27 -4.98 13.71
C TYR A 21 32.89 -5.84 12.49
N ARG A 22 33.71 -6.84 12.15
CA ARG A 22 33.42 -7.79 11.06
C ARG A 22 32.35 -8.82 11.40
N GLN A 23 32.20 -9.19 12.66
CA GLN A 23 31.10 -10.05 13.14
C GLN A 23 29.82 -9.27 13.46
N GLY A 24 29.79 -7.95 13.24
CA GLY A 24 28.63 -7.07 13.34
C GLY A 24 27.55 -7.32 12.29
N GLU A 25 27.25 -8.59 12.00
CA GLU A 25 26.00 -9.01 11.39
C GLU A 25 24.92 -9.00 12.47
N LEU A 26 24.52 -7.81 12.92
CA LEU A 26 23.16 -7.68 13.40
C LEU A 26 22.27 -7.69 12.15
N THR A 27 21.64 -8.83 11.96
CA THR A 27 20.71 -9.29 10.93
C THR A 27 19.47 -8.39 10.71
N VAL A 28 19.50 -7.16 11.21
CA VAL A 28 18.40 -6.19 11.14
C VAL A 28 18.37 -5.50 9.77
N ILE A 29 19.51 -5.34 9.10
CA ILE A 29 19.54 -4.55 7.84
C ILE A 29 19.22 -5.38 6.60
N ARG A 30 19.12 -6.73 6.70
CA ARG A 30 18.65 -7.55 5.57
C ARG A 30 17.12 -7.65 5.49
N GLU A 31 16.40 -7.30 6.56
CA GLU A 31 14.97 -7.02 6.50
C GLU A 31 14.70 -5.55 6.10
N PHE A 32 15.58 -4.61 6.45
CA PHE A 32 15.49 -3.22 5.93
C PHE A 32 15.94 -3.03 4.48
N ALA A 33 16.55 -4.03 3.85
CA ALA A 33 16.70 -4.06 2.39
C ALA A 33 15.35 -4.16 1.64
N ASN A 34 14.25 -4.41 2.36
CA ASN A 34 12.88 -4.33 1.85
C ASN A 34 12.00 -3.29 2.57
N GLY A 35 12.58 -2.32 3.28
CA GLY A 35 11.71 -1.46 4.08
C GLY A 35 12.28 -0.26 4.79
N PHE A 36 13.31 0.43 4.27
CA PHE A 36 13.51 1.87 4.53
C PHE A 36 14.58 2.44 3.57
N GLY A 37 14.31 2.40 2.27
CA GLY A 37 14.89 3.42 1.38
C GLY A 37 14.16 4.71 1.68
N SER A 38 14.89 5.80 1.94
CA SER A 38 14.31 7.14 2.01
C SER A 38 13.43 7.36 0.78
N ASN A 39 12.10 7.28 0.98
CA ASN A 39 11.08 7.50 -0.04
C ASN A 39 11.08 8.99 -0.41
N GLU A 40 12.13 9.43 -1.08
CA GLU A 40 12.08 10.68 -1.81
C GLU A 40 11.09 10.45 -2.95
N PRO A 41 10.00 11.23 -3.05
CA PRO A 41 8.97 10.93 -4.02
C PRO A 41 9.56 11.09 -5.42
N VAL A 42 9.65 9.99 -6.16
CA VAL A 42 10.11 10.02 -7.55
C VAL A 42 8.93 10.21 -8.48
N LYS A 43 9.09 11.09 -9.46
CA LYS A 43 8.15 11.28 -10.55
C LYS A 43 8.59 10.42 -11.74
N CYS A 44 7.78 9.43 -12.08
CA CYS A 44 8.01 8.53 -13.22
C CYS A 44 7.12 8.93 -14.39
N MET A 45 7.73 9.20 -15.56
CA MET A 45 7.01 9.40 -16.82
C MET A 45 7.12 8.15 -17.68
N THR A 46 5.99 7.63 -18.14
CA THR A 46 5.91 6.48 -19.07
C THR A 46 5.80 6.95 -20.51
N LYS A 47 6.16 6.08 -21.47
CA LYS A 47 6.03 6.34 -22.92
C LYS A 47 4.62 6.72 -23.36
N ASP A 48 3.61 6.18 -22.68
CA ASP A 48 2.19 6.47 -22.92
C ASP A 48 1.74 7.83 -22.35
N GLY A 49 2.66 8.62 -21.79
CA GLY A 49 2.39 9.95 -21.23
C GLY A 49 1.83 9.95 -19.80
N ARG A 50 1.74 8.79 -19.14
CA ARG A 50 1.30 8.71 -17.73
C ARG A 50 2.43 9.14 -16.79
N VAL A 51 2.07 9.89 -15.75
CA VAL A 51 2.98 10.34 -14.69
C VAL A 51 2.59 9.69 -13.38
N LEU A 52 3.52 8.96 -12.76
CA LEU A 52 3.34 8.27 -11.48
C LEU A 52 4.23 8.91 -10.41
N TYR A 53 3.76 8.93 -9.17
CA TYR A 53 4.49 9.46 -8.02
C TYR A 53 4.56 8.40 -6.92
N GLY A 54 5.69 8.31 -6.22
CA GLY A 54 5.88 7.36 -5.12
C GLY A 54 6.17 5.93 -5.60
N ASP A 55 5.53 4.93 -5.00
CA ASP A 55 5.79 3.51 -5.29
C ASP A 55 5.17 3.08 -6.63
N ILE A 56 6.03 2.76 -7.59
CA ILE A 56 5.61 2.34 -8.94
C ILE A 56 5.25 0.85 -8.92
N PRO A 57 4.06 0.44 -9.39
CA PRO A 57 3.66 -0.95 -9.42
C PRO A 57 4.54 -1.77 -10.37
N GLN A 58 4.69 -3.06 -10.04
CA GLN A 58 5.48 -4.01 -10.82
C GLN A 58 4.98 -4.07 -12.27
N GLY A 59 5.89 -3.98 -13.24
CA GLY A 59 5.58 -4.04 -14.68
C GLY A 59 5.47 -2.69 -15.39
N ILE A 60 5.63 -1.57 -14.69
CA ILE A 60 5.71 -0.24 -15.31
C ILE A 60 7.17 0.14 -15.61
N ILE A 61 7.43 0.55 -16.85
CA ILE A 61 8.74 1.04 -17.30
C ILE A 61 8.71 2.57 -17.29
N CYS A 62 9.53 3.17 -16.43
CA CYS A 62 9.75 4.60 -16.39
C CYS A 62 10.76 4.99 -17.47
N GLU A 63 10.36 5.85 -18.39
CA GLU A 63 11.25 6.41 -19.40
C GLU A 63 12.06 7.59 -18.83
N LYS A 64 11.46 8.34 -17.90
CA LYS A 64 12.13 9.46 -17.22
C LYS A 64 11.77 9.50 -15.74
N VAL A 65 12.77 9.66 -14.89
CA VAL A 65 12.63 9.78 -13.44
C VAL A 65 13.17 11.14 -12.99
N GLU A 66 12.35 11.93 -12.29
CA GLU A 66 12.72 13.24 -11.74
C GLU A 66 12.43 13.28 -10.22
N PRO A 67 13.28 13.95 -9.41
CA PRO A 67 12.95 14.22 -8.01
C PRO A 67 11.80 15.23 -7.94
N VAL A 68 10.91 15.10 -6.94
CA VAL A 68 9.89 16.14 -6.71
C VAL A 68 10.52 17.32 -5.98
N GLU A 69 10.76 18.41 -6.71
CA GLU A 69 11.05 19.71 -6.09
C GLU A 69 9.74 20.30 -5.54
N GLY A 70 9.52 20.15 -4.23
CA GLY A 70 8.46 20.87 -3.52
C GLY A 70 7.67 20.03 -2.51
N SER A 71 7.23 20.69 -1.44
CA SER A 71 6.33 20.15 -0.42
C SER A 71 4.91 20.01 -0.97
N LEU A 72 4.71 19.06 -1.89
CA LEU A 72 3.37 18.61 -2.23
C LEU A 72 2.86 17.73 -1.09
N THR A 73 1.87 18.23 -0.34
CA THR A 73 1.10 17.38 0.55
C THR A 73 0.32 16.40 -0.31
N VAL A 74 0.77 15.15 -0.33
CA VAL A 74 0.00 14.04 -0.90
C VAL A 74 -1.25 13.91 -0.04
N GLN A 75 -2.35 14.56 -0.44
CA GLN A 75 -3.65 14.09 -0.01
C GLN A 75 -3.72 12.67 -0.51
N LYS A 76 -3.84 11.70 0.41
CA LYS A 76 -4.21 10.33 0.08
C LYS A 76 -5.54 10.41 -0.67
N PHE A 77 -5.49 10.54 -1.98
CA PHE A 77 -6.50 9.99 -2.86
C PHE A 77 -6.28 8.48 -2.78
N SER A 78 -6.65 7.91 -1.63
CA SER A 78 -7.20 6.57 -1.62
C SER A 78 -8.26 6.58 -2.70
N THR A 79 -7.97 5.85 -3.78
CA THR A 79 -8.91 4.97 -4.47
C THR A 79 -10.34 5.36 -4.18
N LEU A 80 -11.02 5.94 -5.17
CA LEU A 80 -12.47 6.00 -5.33
C LEU A 80 -13.16 5.67 -4.02
N LYS A 81 -13.47 6.70 -3.22
CA LYS A 81 -14.21 6.64 -1.94
C LYS A 81 -15.18 5.46 -1.97
N ARG A 82 -14.65 4.27 -1.60
CA ARG A 82 -15.45 3.13 -1.23
C ARG A 82 -15.85 3.61 0.12
N ASP A 83 -16.98 4.31 0.13
CA ASP A 83 -17.66 4.66 1.34
C ASP A 83 -17.70 3.35 2.12
N ASP A 84 -16.81 3.26 3.10
CA ASP A 84 -16.96 2.45 4.29
C ASP A 84 -18.17 3.07 5.00
N HIS A 85 -19.32 3.02 4.32
CA HIS A 85 -20.60 3.23 4.91
C HIS A 85 -20.76 1.97 5.72
N LYS A 86 -20.23 2.07 6.95
CA LYS A 86 -20.53 1.32 8.15
C LYS A 86 -21.48 0.19 7.76
N ALA A 87 -20.98 -1.03 7.70
CA ALA A 87 -21.78 -2.24 7.49
C ALA A 87 -22.81 -2.34 8.63
N SER A 88 -23.83 -1.50 8.58
CA SER A 88 -24.97 -1.46 9.45
C SER A 88 -25.72 -2.70 9.08
N GLY A 89 -25.69 -3.71 9.96
CA GLY A 89 -26.16 -5.07 9.71
C GLY A 89 -27.37 -5.11 8.79
N PHE A 90 -27.10 -5.28 7.49
CA PHE A 90 -28.13 -5.40 6.49
C PHE A 90 -28.83 -6.73 6.71
N ARG A 91 -30.14 -6.74 6.56
CA ARG A 91 -30.96 -7.93 6.76
C ARG A 91 -31.99 -7.98 5.65
N CYS A 92 -32.24 -9.18 5.16
CA CYS A 92 -33.29 -9.41 4.19
C CYS A 92 -34.65 -9.07 4.82
N ASP A 93 -35.27 -8.02 4.31
CA ASP A 93 -36.56 -7.48 4.75
C ASP A 93 -37.63 -7.55 3.64
N GLY A 94 -37.32 -8.20 2.52
CA GLY A 94 -38.21 -8.41 1.39
C GLY A 94 -38.10 -7.37 0.27
N ARG A 95 -37.17 -6.41 0.37
CA ARG A 95 -36.86 -5.50 -0.74
C ARG A 95 -36.20 -6.20 -1.92
N GLN A 96 -36.54 -5.77 -3.13
CA GLN A 96 -36.13 -6.46 -4.37
C GLN A 96 -35.52 -5.55 -5.43
N TYR A 97 -35.76 -4.23 -5.39
CA TYR A 97 -35.37 -3.29 -6.45
C TYR A 97 -34.40 -2.21 -5.93
N CYS A 98 -33.62 -1.63 -6.83
CA CYS A 98 -32.60 -0.61 -6.53
C CYS A 98 -33.14 0.66 -5.87
N SER A 99 -34.31 1.12 -6.30
CA SER A 99 -34.99 2.29 -5.72
C SER A 99 -35.37 2.14 -4.25
N GLN A 100 -35.26 0.94 -3.69
CA GLN A 100 -35.54 0.64 -2.29
C GLN A 100 -34.25 0.56 -1.44
N MET A 101 -33.08 0.58 -2.08
CA MET A 101 -31.79 0.56 -1.40
C MET A 101 -31.37 1.99 -1.06
N LYS A 102 -30.59 2.15 0.01
CA LYS A 102 -30.05 3.44 0.45
C LYS A 102 -28.59 3.61 0.08
N SER A 103 -27.92 2.54 -0.32
CA SER A 103 -26.53 2.55 -0.75
C SER A 103 -26.24 1.39 -1.69
N ARG A 104 -25.22 1.56 -2.53
CA ARG A 104 -24.67 0.49 -3.37
C ARG A 104 -24.15 -0.69 -2.55
N ALA A 105 -23.54 -0.44 -1.38
CA ALA A 105 -23.10 -1.49 -0.47
C ALA A 105 -24.26 -2.34 0.08
N GLU A 106 -25.42 -1.71 0.33
CA GLU A 106 -26.65 -2.41 0.72
C GLU A 106 -27.20 -3.25 -0.46
N ALA A 107 -27.26 -2.68 -1.67
CA ALA A 107 -27.69 -3.41 -2.86
C ALA A 107 -26.81 -4.66 -3.11
N GLU A 108 -25.48 -4.50 -3.03
CA GLU A 108 -24.54 -5.61 -3.10
C GLU A 108 -24.77 -6.67 -2.02
N PHE A 109 -25.09 -6.25 -0.79
CA PHE A 109 -25.44 -7.20 0.26
C PHE A 109 -26.71 -7.97 -0.11
N PHE A 110 -27.77 -7.30 -0.54
CA PHE A 110 -29.03 -7.96 -0.88
C PHE A 110 -28.87 -8.92 -2.07
N ALA A 111 -28.15 -8.52 -3.13
CA ALA A 111 -27.87 -9.38 -4.28
C ALA A 111 -27.19 -10.70 -3.88
N ARG A 112 -26.25 -10.65 -2.91
CA ARG A 112 -25.49 -11.83 -2.48
C ARG A 112 -26.15 -12.64 -1.35
N ASN A 113 -26.96 -12.01 -0.51
CA ASN A 113 -27.44 -12.62 0.75
C ASN A 113 -28.95 -12.87 0.79
N CYS A 114 -29.74 -12.24 -0.08
CA CYS A 114 -31.20 -12.32 -0.05
C CYS A 114 -31.74 -13.00 -1.31
N SER A 115 -32.65 -13.97 -1.11
CA SER A 115 -33.38 -14.61 -2.21
C SER A 115 -34.42 -13.65 -2.81
N ASN A 116 -34.68 -13.77 -4.12
CA ASN A 116 -35.69 -13.00 -4.88
C ASN A 116 -35.34 -11.52 -5.15
N THR A 117 -34.06 -11.18 -5.26
CA THR A 117 -33.63 -9.84 -5.67
C THR A 117 -33.74 -9.65 -7.18
N LYS A 118 -34.08 -8.43 -7.61
CA LYS A 118 -34.29 -8.03 -9.02
C LYS A 118 -33.56 -6.72 -9.32
N MET A 119 -32.29 -6.68 -8.91
CA MET A 119 -31.44 -5.49 -8.93
C MET A 119 -30.23 -5.64 -9.85
N ASP A 120 -29.89 -6.88 -10.20
CA ASP A 120 -28.84 -7.25 -11.15
C ASP A 120 -29.55 -7.84 -12.36
N GLY A 121 -29.69 -7.03 -13.42
CA GLY A 121 -30.53 -7.36 -14.58
C GLY A 121 -29.83 -8.29 -15.57
N ASP A 122 -28.52 -8.09 -15.74
CA ASP A 122 -27.63 -8.83 -16.63
C ASP A 122 -26.81 -9.91 -15.92
N HIS A 123 -26.93 -10.00 -14.59
CA HIS A 123 -26.36 -11.06 -13.75
C HIS A 123 -24.82 -11.07 -13.76
N ASP A 124 -24.21 -9.90 -13.86
CA ASP A 124 -22.76 -9.73 -13.85
C ASP A 124 -22.16 -9.62 -12.43
N GLY A 125 -23.04 -9.56 -11.42
CA GLY A 125 -22.69 -9.42 -10.01
C GLY A 125 -22.60 -7.98 -9.53
N VAL A 126 -22.94 -6.99 -10.37
CA VAL A 126 -22.98 -5.57 -10.05
C VAL A 126 -24.44 -5.10 -10.03
N PRO A 127 -25.08 -5.04 -8.85
CA PRO A 127 -26.46 -4.58 -8.77
C PRO A 127 -26.55 -3.05 -8.97
N CYS A 128 -27.66 -2.61 -9.55
CA CYS A 128 -28.04 -1.20 -9.66
C CYS A 128 -27.17 -0.33 -10.57
N GLU A 129 -26.56 -0.90 -11.62
CA GLU A 129 -25.70 -0.15 -12.55
C GLU A 129 -26.39 1.02 -13.25
N ASN A 130 -27.71 0.91 -13.47
CA ASN A 130 -28.52 1.91 -14.16
C ASN A 130 -29.25 2.86 -13.20
N ASP A 131 -29.01 2.78 -11.89
CA ASP A 131 -29.66 3.64 -10.90
C ASP A 131 -28.78 4.86 -10.60
N SER A 132 -29.26 6.04 -11.00
CA SER A 132 -28.54 7.32 -10.80
C SER A 132 -28.44 7.77 -9.34
N GLN A 133 -29.09 7.06 -8.39
CA GLN A 133 -28.93 7.33 -6.96
C GLN A 133 -27.57 6.89 -6.40
N PHE A 134 -26.79 6.10 -7.15
CA PHE A 134 -25.52 5.49 -6.70
C PHE A 134 -24.34 5.77 -7.62
#